data_AF-A0AAW8JB40-F1
#
_entry.id   AF-A0AAW8JB40-F1
#
_cell.length_a   1.000
_cell.length_b   1.000
_cell.length_c   1.000
_cell.angle_alpha   90.00
_cell.angle_beta   90.00
_cell.angle_gamma   90.00
#
_symmetry.space_group_name_H-M   'P 1'
#
loop_
_entity.id
_entity.type
_entity.pdbx_description
1 polymer ?
#
loop_
_entity_poly.entity_id
_entity_poly.type
_entity_poly.pdbx_seq_one_letter_code
_entity_poly.pdbx_strand_id
1 'polypeptide(L)'
;MIQNTSQNIQSTKDFPYSVHGRFGRLSYLAWLFITSVLYSCALVVVTLLGLITVATYNGEAVGIQDYIGTGLGVITLIALIIVIIGAAVLSIIVSIRRLHDLNKSGWLCLLFLLPIVNIIFGFYLMLAPGTQATNNYGPVRITEQTEKLIGILYCIFLATIFVLYIGALTFSAALMTQYNDLQQNGLTENSIQLDQSSIENDVPASEPTI
;
A
#
# COMPACT_ATOMS: atom_id res chain seq x y z
N MET A 1 -55.75 14.16 -3.37
CA MET A 1 -54.85 15.31 -3.23
C MET A 1 -53.43 14.79 -3.15
N ILE A 2 -52.70 14.84 -4.26
CA ILE A 2 -51.31 14.41 -4.35
C ILE A 2 -50.47 15.64 -3.97
N GLN A 3 -49.91 15.67 -2.76
CA GLN A 3 -48.91 16.69 -2.43
C GLN A 3 -47.56 16.22 -2.96
N ASN A 4 -47.19 16.79 -4.10
CA ASN A 4 -45.83 16.83 -4.61
C ASN A 4 -44.91 17.38 -3.52
N THR A 5 -44.21 16.48 -2.83
CA THR A 5 -43.10 16.85 -1.97
C THR A 5 -41.88 16.96 -2.88
N SER A 6 -41.82 18.03 -3.67
CA SER A 6 -40.56 18.47 -4.28
C SER A 6 -39.67 18.91 -3.13
N GLN A 7 -39.01 17.94 -2.50
CA GLN A 7 -37.87 18.16 -1.63
C GLN A 7 -36.93 19.07 -2.42
N ASN A 8 -36.76 20.27 -1.90
CA ASN A 8 -35.86 21.27 -2.42
C ASN A 8 -34.45 20.71 -2.18
N ILE A 9 -33.98 19.86 -3.10
CA ILE A 9 -32.61 19.35 -3.10
C ILE A 9 -31.76 20.56 -3.46
N GLN A 10 -31.41 21.37 -2.47
CA GLN A 10 -30.34 22.32 -2.61
C GLN A 10 -29.08 21.50 -2.94
N SER A 11 -28.81 21.39 -4.23
CA SER A 11 -27.51 21.03 -4.78
C SER A 11 -26.54 22.15 -4.41
N THR A 12 -26.19 22.22 -3.13
CA THR A 12 -25.02 22.98 -2.72
C THR A 12 -23.84 22.25 -3.33
N LYS A 13 -23.08 22.94 -4.18
CA LYS A 13 -21.85 22.43 -4.77
C LYS A 13 -20.98 21.80 -3.67
N ASP A 14 -20.92 20.47 -3.63
CA ASP A 14 -20.15 19.74 -2.64
C ASP A 14 -18.71 19.60 -3.11
N PHE A 15 -17.78 19.98 -2.24
CA PHE A 15 -16.36 19.83 -2.48
C PHE A 15 -15.88 18.56 -1.75
N PRO A 16 -15.44 17.53 -2.48
CA PRO A 16 -15.05 16.23 -1.90
C PRO A 16 -14.01 16.33 -0.80
N TYR A 17 -13.03 17.22 -0.96
CA TYR A 17 -11.96 17.49 0.00
C TYR A 17 -12.30 18.60 1.02
N SER A 18 -13.58 18.91 1.23
CA SER A 18 -13.99 19.72 2.38
C SER A 18 -14.22 18.84 3.61
N VAL A 19 -14.01 19.41 4.81
CA VAL A 19 -14.22 18.69 6.07
C VAL A 19 -15.71 18.55 6.42
N HIS A 20 -16.57 19.36 5.79
CA HIS A 20 -17.99 19.43 6.10
C HIS A 20 -18.80 18.39 5.33
N GLY A 21 -19.89 17.95 5.94
CA GLY A 21 -20.81 16.98 5.36
C GLY A 21 -20.39 15.53 5.55
N ARG A 22 -21.06 14.65 4.80
CA ARG A 22 -21.08 13.20 5.04
C ARG A 22 -20.72 12.43 3.79
N PHE A 23 -19.99 11.33 3.95
CA PHE A 23 -19.74 10.35 2.89
C PHE A 23 -20.31 8.99 3.23
N GLY A 24 -21.17 8.48 2.35
CA GLY A 24 -21.56 7.08 2.34
C GLY A 24 -20.38 6.17 1.99
N ARG A 25 -20.58 4.86 2.16
CA ARG A 25 -19.52 3.84 1.97
C ARG A 25 -18.87 3.90 0.58
N LEU A 26 -19.67 3.98 -0.47
CA LEU A 26 -19.17 3.99 -1.85
C LEU A 26 -18.47 5.32 -2.20
N SER A 27 -19.00 6.46 -1.78
CA SER A 27 -18.32 7.76 -1.93
C SER A 27 -16.98 7.78 -1.21
N TYR A 28 -16.94 7.26 0.01
CA TYR A 28 -15.70 7.12 0.79
C TYR A 28 -14.66 6.30 0.03
N LEU A 29 -15.05 5.12 -0.47
CA LEU A 29 -14.16 4.24 -1.24
C LEU A 29 -13.69 4.87 -2.56
N ALA A 30 -14.57 5.58 -3.25
CA ALA A 30 -14.22 6.26 -4.50
C ALA A 30 -13.16 7.33 -4.29
N TRP A 31 -13.36 8.21 -3.29
CA TRP A 31 -12.43 9.30 -3.01
C TRP A 31 -11.13 8.81 -2.37
N LEU A 32 -11.18 7.72 -1.60
CA LEU A 32 -9.99 7.03 -1.12
C LEU A 32 -9.18 6.46 -2.29
N PHE A 33 -9.84 5.85 -3.27
CA PHE A 33 -9.17 5.34 -4.46
C PHE A 33 -8.53 6.44 -5.30
N ILE A 34 -9.27 7.52 -5.59
CA ILE A 34 -8.73 8.68 -6.31
C ILE A 34 -7.50 9.24 -5.58
N THR A 35 -7.59 9.41 -4.26
CA THR A 35 -6.45 9.88 -3.44
C THR A 35 -5.26 8.92 -3.54
N SER A 36 -5.51 7.60 -3.50
CA SER A 36 -4.45 6.57 -3.62
C SER A 36 -3.77 6.57 -4.99
N VAL A 37 -4.52 6.80 -6.07
CA VAL A 37 -3.98 6.89 -7.43
C VAL A 37 -3.15 8.15 -7.60
N LEU A 38 -3.66 9.29 -7.13
CA LEU A 38 -2.90 10.56 -7.14
C LEU A 38 -1.59 10.45 -6.35
N TYR A 39 -1.64 9.84 -5.16
CA TYR A 39 -0.46 9.57 -4.35
C TYR A 39 0.54 8.65 -5.06
N SER A 40 0.06 7.57 -5.67
CA SER A 40 0.89 6.61 -6.41
C SER A 40 1.59 7.29 -7.60
N CYS A 41 0.86 8.11 -8.38
CA CYS A 41 1.45 8.88 -9.47
C CYS A 41 2.52 9.86 -8.98
N ALA A 42 2.25 10.59 -7.89
CA ALA A 42 3.22 11.52 -7.31
C ALA A 42 4.48 10.78 -6.80
N LEU A 43 4.31 9.63 -6.15
CA LEU A 43 5.43 8.79 -5.71
C LEU A 43 6.27 8.25 -6.87
N VAL A 44 5.65 7.89 -7.99
CA VAL A 44 6.39 7.47 -9.19
C VAL A 44 7.29 8.63 -9.66
N VAL A 45 6.75 9.85 -9.75
CA VAL A 45 7.56 11.02 -10.14
C VAL A 45 8.72 11.26 -9.18
N VAL A 46 8.48 11.25 -7.87
CA VAL A 46 9.53 11.41 -6.84
C VAL A 46 10.58 10.31 -6.95
N THR A 47 10.15 9.06 -7.15
CA THR A 47 11.06 7.93 -7.30
C THR A 47 11.91 8.06 -8.57
N LEU A 48 11.33 8.48 -9.69
CA LEU A 48 12.07 8.73 -10.93
C LEU A 48 13.14 9.83 -10.75
N LEU A 49 12.83 10.91 -10.04
CA LEU A 49 13.82 11.95 -9.70
C LEU A 49 14.96 11.39 -8.83
N GLY A 50 14.62 10.52 -7.88
CA GLY A 50 15.61 9.83 -7.05
C GLY A 50 16.50 8.89 -7.86
N LEU A 51 15.93 8.15 -8.82
CA LEU A 51 16.67 7.26 -9.70
C LEU A 51 17.62 8.04 -10.63
N ILE A 52 17.23 9.22 -11.12
CA ILE A 52 18.13 10.10 -11.89
C ILE A 52 19.35 10.51 -11.06
N THR A 53 19.13 10.84 -9.78
CA THR A 53 20.22 11.18 -8.85
C THR A 53 21.19 10.01 -8.70
N VAL A 54 20.68 8.79 -8.47
CA VAL A 54 21.50 7.58 -8.33
C VAL A 54 22.23 7.21 -9.64
N ALA A 55 21.57 7.38 -10.79
CA ALA A 55 22.15 7.05 -12.10
C ALA A 55 23.40 7.89 -12.44
N THR A 56 23.60 9.04 -11.76
CA THR A 56 24.78 9.89 -11.96
C THR A 56 26.06 9.25 -11.38
N TYR A 57 25.94 8.27 -10.48
CA TYR A 57 27.05 7.60 -9.81
C TYR A 57 27.60 6.36 -10.56
N ASN A 58 27.27 6.19 -11.84
CA ASN A 58 27.86 5.17 -12.74
C ASN A 58 27.92 3.73 -12.18
N GLY A 59 26.95 3.33 -11.35
CA GLY A 59 26.87 1.98 -10.77
C GLY A 59 27.63 1.79 -9.46
N GLU A 60 28.23 2.86 -8.92
CA GLU A 60 28.78 2.85 -7.56
C GLU A 60 27.64 2.85 -6.52
N ALA A 61 27.90 2.27 -5.36
CA ALA A 61 26.97 2.28 -4.25
C ALA A 61 26.83 3.71 -3.71
N VAL A 62 25.62 4.28 -3.81
CA VAL A 62 25.34 5.65 -3.36
C VAL A 62 25.00 5.65 -1.87
N GLY A 63 25.83 6.30 -1.07
CA GLY A 63 25.55 6.53 0.34
C GLY A 63 24.51 7.63 0.56
N ILE A 64 23.92 7.68 1.76
CA ILE A 64 23.00 8.76 2.13
C ILE A 64 23.70 10.13 2.06
N GLN A 65 24.96 10.20 2.48
CA GLN A 65 25.75 11.45 2.45
C GLN A 65 25.96 11.97 1.02
N ASP A 66 26.25 11.07 0.08
CA ASP A 66 26.40 11.41 -1.34
C ASP A 66 25.06 11.86 -1.93
N TYR A 67 23.99 11.14 -1.59
CA TYR A 67 22.64 11.47 -2.06
C TYR A 67 22.20 12.86 -1.61
N ILE A 68 22.30 13.16 -0.31
CA ILE A 68 21.93 14.48 0.25
C ILE A 68 22.94 15.58 -0.11
N GLY A 69 24.16 15.21 -0.50
CA GLY A 69 25.15 16.16 -1.02
C GLY A 69 24.77 16.74 -2.38
N THR A 70 23.86 16.09 -3.11
CA THR A 70 23.32 16.60 -4.37
C THR A 70 22.08 17.48 -4.14
N GLY A 71 21.98 18.59 -4.88
CA GLY A 71 20.79 19.43 -4.86
C GLY A 71 19.52 18.66 -5.28
N LEU A 72 19.64 17.74 -6.24
CA LEU A 72 18.52 16.92 -6.71
C LEU A 72 18.06 15.89 -5.67
N GLY A 73 18.99 15.29 -4.92
CA GLY A 73 18.67 14.37 -3.83
C GLY A 73 17.91 15.06 -2.69
N VAL A 74 18.34 16.27 -2.29
CA VAL A 74 17.60 17.07 -1.30
C VAL A 74 16.19 17.42 -1.78
N ILE A 75 16.04 17.87 -3.03
CA ILE A 75 14.73 18.15 -3.64
C ILE A 75 13.85 16.90 -3.61
N THR A 76 14.40 15.73 -3.93
CA THR A 76 13.66 14.47 -3.93
C THR A 76 13.16 14.10 -2.54
N LEU A 77 13.98 14.28 -1.48
CA LEU A 77 13.56 14.03 -0.10
C LEU A 77 12.46 15.00 0.36
N ILE A 78 12.59 16.28 0.04
CA ILE A 78 11.57 17.28 0.37
C ILE A 78 10.26 16.95 -0.35
N ALA A 79 10.33 16.61 -1.65
CA ALA A 79 9.17 16.23 -2.44
C ALA A 79 8.49 14.97 -1.85
N LEU A 80 9.27 13.97 -1.41
CA LEU A 80 8.75 12.78 -0.75
C LEU A 80 7.95 13.14 0.50
N ILE A 81 8.50 14.00 1.38
CA ILE A 81 7.82 14.44 2.61
C ILE A 81 6.51 15.16 2.27
N ILE A 82 6.53 16.07 1.29
CA ILE A 82 5.33 16.82 0.87
C ILE A 82 4.25 15.87 0.34
N VAL A 83 4.64 14.90 -0.49
CA VAL A 83 3.70 13.93 -1.07
C VAL A 83 3.08 13.04 0.01
N ILE A 84 3.88 12.57 0.98
CA ILE A 84 3.39 11.77 2.11
C ILE A 84 2.42 12.57 2.98
N ILE A 85 2.80 13.79 3.39
CA ILE A 85 1.95 14.64 4.24
C ILE A 85 0.67 15.02 3.49
N GLY A 86 0.76 15.40 2.22
CA GLY A 86 -0.38 15.75 1.39
C GLY A 86 -1.38 14.60 1.27
N ALA A 87 -0.90 13.39 0.99
CA ALA A 87 -1.75 12.20 0.93
C ALA A 87 -2.40 11.89 2.27
N ALA A 88 -1.65 11.97 3.38
CA ALA A 88 -2.19 11.75 4.71
C ALA A 88 -3.33 12.73 5.04
N VAL A 89 -3.15 14.02 4.74
CA VAL A 89 -4.18 15.05 4.96
C VAL A 89 -5.44 14.75 4.15
N LEU A 90 -5.31 14.45 2.85
CA LEU A 90 -6.46 14.14 1.99
C LEU A 90 -7.20 12.89 2.46
N SER A 91 -6.48 11.82 2.83
CA SER A 91 -7.07 10.60 3.37
C SER A 91 -7.79 10.82 4.71
N ILE A 92 -7.25 11.69 5.57
CA ILE A 92 -7.88 12.07 6.84
C ILE A 92 -9.18 12.83 6.57
N ILE A 93 -9.19 13.81 5.67
CA ILE A 93 -10.40 14.57 5.33
C ILE A 93 -11.53 13.65 4.86
N VAL A 94 -11.23 12.73 3.94
CA VAL A 94 -12.20 11.75 3.42
C VAL A 94 -12.69 10.82 4.54
N SER A 95 -11.82 10.44 5.48
CA SER A 95 -12.18 9.61 6.64
C SER A 95 -13.02 10.35 7.68
N ILE A 96 -12.77 11.65 7.91
CA ILE A 96 -13.59 12.50 8.78
C ILE A 96 -15.03 12.53 8.25
N ARG A 97 -15.22 12.72 6.94
CA ARG A 97 -16.56 12.71 6.33
C ARG A 97 -17.27 11.35 6.47
N ARG A 98 -16.51 10.25 6.44
CA ARG A 98 -17.05 8.91 6.71
C ARG A 98 -17.47 8.76 8.17
N LEU A 99 -16.67 9.27 9.11
CA LEU A 99 -17.00 9.30 10.54
C LEU A 99 -18.23 10.15 10.83
N HIS A 100 -18.36 11.29 10.17
CA HIS A 100 -19.55 12.13 10.23
C HIS A 100 -20.80 11.38 9.75
N ASP A 101 -20.69 10.53 8.73
CA ASP A 101 -21.80 9.69 8.28
C ASP A 101 -22.18 8.58 9.29
N LEU A 102 -21.23 8.16 10.13
CA LEU A 102 -21.44 7.27 11.27
C LEU A 102 -21.92 8.01 12.54
N ASN A 103 -22.12 9.33 12.45
CA ASN A 103 -22.41 10.22 13.57
C ASN A 103 -21.35 10.12 14.69
N LYS A 104 -20.07 10.02 14.29
CA LYS A 104 -18.91 9.98 15.17
C LYS A 104 -18.00 11.19 14.93
N SER A 105 -17.21 11.51 15.95
CA SER A 105 -16.23 12.60 15.89
C SER A 105 -15.07 12.29 14.93
N GLY A 106 -14.65 13.28 14.15
CA GLY A 106 -13.48 13.19 13.26
C GLY A 106 -12.16 12.93 14.00
N TRP A 107 -12.10 13.21 15.31
CA TRP A 107 -10.94 12.88 16.15
C TRP A 107 -10.60 11.39 16.17
N LEU A 108 -11.55 10.50 15.86
CA LEU A 108 -11.28 9.07 15.73
C LEU A 108 -10.30 8.74 14.59
N CYS A 109 -10.03 9.67 13.66
CA CYS A 109 -8.96 9.51 12.67
C CYS A 109 -7.57 9.32 13.30
N LEU A 110 -7.35 9.75 14.56
CA LEU A 110 -6.08 9.49 15.26
C LEU A 110 -5.80 7.99 15.44
N LEU A 111 -6.83 7.13 15.37
CA LEU A 111 -6.68 5.67 15.42
C LEU A 111 -5.88 5.11 14.22
N PHE A 112 -5.76 5.86 13.12
CA PHE A 112 -4.90 5.46 12.01
C PHE A 112 -3.40 5.50 12.35
N LEU A 113 -2.99 6.20 13.41
CA LEU A 113 -1.59 6.25 13.88
C LEU A 113 -1.19 5.01 14.68
N LEU A 114 -2.15 4.22 15.15
CA LEU A 114 -1.90 3.03 15.95
C LEU A 114 -1.77 1.81 15.04
N PRO A 115 -0.64 1.07 15.09
CA PRO A 115 -0.48 -0.15 14.29
C PRO A 115 -1.52 -1.19 14.70
N ILE A 116 -1.94 -2.03 13.74
CA ILE A 116 -3.00 -3.05 13.87
C ILE A 116 -4.40 -2.44 14.02
N VAL A 117 -4.58 -1.49 14.95
CA VAL A 117 -5.83 -0.76 15.17
C VAL A 117 -6.25 -0.03 13.90
N ASN A 118 -5.31 0.56 13.18
CA ASN A 118 -5.54 1.22 11.89
C ASN A 118 -6.18 0.29 10.85
N ILE A 119 -5.82 -0.99 10.81
CA ILE A 119 -6.37 -1.98 9.87
C ILE A 119 -7.82 -2.29 10.25
N ILE A 120 -8.07 -2.64 11.51
CA ILE A 120 -9.42 -2.97 12.00
C ILE A 120 -10.36 -1.76 11.83
N PHE A 121 -9.86 -0.57 12.15
CA PHE A 121 -10.61 0.67 11.99
C PHE A 121 -10.89 1.01 10.53
N GLY A 122 -9.95 0.76 9.62
CA GLY A 122 -10.16 0.89 8.18
C GLY A 122 -11.31 0.00 7.68
N PHE A 123 -11.33 -1.27 8.09
CA PHE A 123 -12.44 -2.17 7.79
C PHE A 123 -13.77 -1.69 8.38
N TYR A 124 -13.75 -1.18 9.62
CA TYR A 124 -14.93 -0.59 10.23
C TYR A 124 -15.49 0.57 9.39
N LEU A 125 -14.66 1.50 8.94
CA LEU A 125 -15.10 2.62 8.10
C LEU A 125 -15.64 2.15 6.74
N MET A 126 -15.04 1.12 6.16
CA MET A 126 -15.45 0.55 4.87
C MET A 126 -16.79 -0.19 4.96
N LEU A 127 -17.01 -0.97 6.03
CA LEU A 127 -18.11 -1.91 6.14
C LEU A 127 -19.28 -1.41 6.99
N ALA A 128 -19.07 -0.54 7.97
CA ALA A 128 -20.14 -0.12 8.88
C ALA A 128 -21.24 0.66 8.15
N PRO A 129 -22.54 0.45 8.47
CA PRO A 129 -23.63 1.25 7.95
C PRO A 129 -23.63 2.67 8.50
N GLY A 130 -23.86 3.65 7.62
CA GLY A 130 -24.10 5.04 7.99
C GLY A 130 -25.47 5.27 8.64
N THR A 131 -25.70 6.47 9.17
CA THR A 131 -26.99 6.86 9.73
C THR A 131 -28.01 7.18 8.62
N GLN A 132 -29.18 6.55 8.65
CA GLN A 132 -30.21 6.75 7.61
C GLN A 132 -30.95 8.09 7.73
N ALA A 133 -31.01 8.66 8.93
CA ALA A 133 -31.62 9.95 9.20
C ALA A 133 -30.60 11.10 9.11
N THR A 134 -31.11 12.34 9.14
CA THR A 134 -30.30 13.52 9.41
C THR A 134 -29.58 13.36 10.74
N ASN A 135 -28.29 13.70 10.78
CA ASN A 135 -27.46 13.61 11.97
C ASN A 135 -26.80 14.98 12.28
N ASN A 136 -25.93 15.03 13.30
CA ASN A 136 -25.27 16.27 13.75
C ASN A 136 -24.40 16.95 12.67
N TYR A 137 -24.09 16.23 11.59
CA TYR A 137 -23.23 16.68 10.48
C TYR A 137 -24.01 16.94 9.20
N GLY A 138 -25.35 16.91 9.25
CA GLY A 138 -26.24 17.29 8.17
C GLY A 138 -27.04 16.14 7.54
N PRO A 139 -27.77 16.43 6.44
CA PRO A 139 -28.59 15.46 5.74
C PRO A 139 -27.73 14.39 5.05
N VAL A 140 -28.36 13.26 4.71
CA VAL A 140 -27.71 12.19 3.95
C VAL A 140 -27.30 12.71 2.58
N ARG A 141 -26.03 12.53 2.21
CA ARG A 141 -25.53 12.83 0.87
C ARG A 141 -25.88 11.71 -0.10
N ILE A 142 -26.48 12.06 -1.23
CA ILE A 142 -26.69 11.12 -2.33
C ILE A 142 -25.35 10.84 -3.01
N THR A 143 -24.97 9.57 -3.09
CA THR A 143 -23.76 9.17 -3.82
C THR A 143 -24.03 9.22 -5.33
N GLU A 144 -23.21 9.98 -6.05
CA GLU A 144 -23.23 10.08 -7.51
C GLU A 144 -22.94 8.73 -8.18
N GLN A 145 -23.48 8.49 -9.37
CA GLN A 145 -23.30 7.21 -10.07
C GLN A 145 -21.83 6.89 -10.37
N THR A 146 -21.05 7.92 -10.72
CA THR A 146 -19.60 7.80 -10.97
C THR A 146 -18.85 7.37 -9.72
N GLU A 147 -19.19 7.93 -8.56
CA GLU A 147 -18.60 7.52 -7.28
C GLU A 147 -18.95 6.08 -6.93
N LYS A 148 -20.17 5.61 -7.24
CA LYS A 148 -20.52 4.19 -7.03
C LYS A 148 -19.62 3.28 -7.86
N LEU A 149 -19.42 3.61 -9.13
CA LEU A 149 -18.58 2.84 -10.04
C LEU A 149 -17.13 2.80 -9.55
N ILE A 150 -16.56 3.96 -9.21
CA ILE A 150 -15.18 4.07 -8.72
C ILE A 150 -15.01 3.34 -7.38
N GLY A 151 -15.99 3.43 -6.48
CA GLY A 151 -15.96 2.71 -5.20
C GLY A 151 -15.99 1.19 -5.38
N ILE A 152 -16.82 0.67 -6.31
CA ILE A 152 -16.85 -0.76 -6.64
C ILE A 152 -15.54 -1.20 -7.28
N LEU A 153 -15.02 -0.39 -8.22
CA LEU A 153 -13.73 -0.64 -8.86
C LEU A 153 -12.62 -0.75 -7.80
N TYR A 154 -12.63 0.11 -6.78
CA TYR A 154 -11.66 0.04 -5.70
C TYR A 154 -11.76 -1.25 -4.88
N CYS A 155 -12.96 -1.73 -4.57
CA CYS A 155 -13.13 -3.01 -3.90
C CYS A 155 -12.54 -4.18 -4.72
N ILE A 156 -12.78 -4.18 -6.03
CA ILE A 156 -12.22 -5.20 -6.94
C ILE A 156 -10.70 -5.08 -6.95
N PHE A 157 -10.16 -3.86 -7.07
CA PHE A 157 -8.72 -3.61 -7.03
C PHE A 157 -8.09 -4.15 -5.74
N LEU A 158 -8.66 -3.86 -4.57
CA LEU A 158 -8.20 -4.37 -3.28
C LEU A 158 -8.23 -5.91 -3.21
N ALA A 159 -9.31 -6.54 -3.70
CA ALA A 159 -9.42 -7.98 -3.74
C ALA A 159 -8.36 -8.62 -4.65
N THR A 160 -8.13 -8.05 -5.83
CA THR A 160 -7.10 -8.51 -6.77
C THR A 160 -5.70 -8.39 -6.15
N ILE A 161 -5.38 -7.24 -5.54
CA ILE A 161 -4.09 -7.05 -4.87
C ILE A 161 -3.90 -8.04 -3.73
N PHE A 162 -4.95 -8.30 -2.94
CA PHE A 162 -4.90 -9.28 -1.86
C PHE A 162 -4.57 -10.70 -2.38
N VAL A 163 -5.23 -11.14 -3.46
CA VAL A 163 -4.96 -12.44 -4.09
C VAL A 163 -3.54 -12.52 -4.64
N LEU A 164 -3.09 -11.49 -5.36
CA LEU A 164 -1.73 -11.44 -5.90
C LEU A 164 -0.66 -11.44 -4.81
N TYR A 165 -0.90 -10.74 -3.70
CA TYR A 165 0.02 -10.72 -2.57
C TYR A 165 0.18 -12.11 -1.92
N ILE A 166 -0.93 -12.82 -1.67
CA ILE A 166 -0.88 -14.20 -1.16
C ILE A 166 -0.16 -15.14 -2.15
N GLY A 167 -0.42 -14.97 -3.45
CA GLY A 167 0.28 -15.71 -4.51
C GLY A 167 1.80 -15.45 -4.50
N ALA A 168 2.22 -14.18 -4.39
CA ALA A 168 3.63 -13.82 -4.34
C ALA A 168 4.33 -14.35 -3.07
N LEU A 169 3.65 -14.32 -1.91
CA LEU A 169 4.19 -14.88 -0.66
C LEU A 169 4.41 -16.39 -0.76
N THR A 170 3.42 -17.12 -1.27
CA THR A 170 3.50 -18.58 -1.42
C THR A 170 4.56 -18.96 -2.45
N PHE A 171 4.65 -18.24 -3.56
CA PHE A 171 5.69 -18.43 -4.57
C PHE A 171 7.10 -18.14 -4.02
N SER A 172 7.27 -17.05 -3.28
CA SER A 172 8.54 -16.69 -2.64
C SER A 172 8.99 -17.76 -1.64
N ALA A 173 8.08 -18.30 -0.84
CA ALA A 173 8.39 -19.40 0.09
C ALA A 173 8.80 -20.70 -0.64
N ALA A 174 8.16 -21.00 -1.78
CA ALA A 174 8.53 -22.13 -2.63
C ALA A 174 9.94 -21.96 -3.21
N LEU A 175 10.27 -20.77 -3.71
CA LEU A 175 11.63 -20.46 -4.19
C LEU A 175 12.67 -20.54 -3.07
N MET A 176 12.35 -20.09 -1.86
CA MET A 176 13.25 -20.20 -0.72
C MET A 176 13.52 -21.66 -0.33
N THR A 177 12.48 -22.50 -0.38
CA THR A 177 12.61 -23.95 -0.14
C THR A 177 13.51 -24.59 -1.19
N GLN A 178 13.25 -24.32 -2.47
CA GLN A 178 14.07 -24.82 -3.58
C GLN A 178 15.52 -24.34 -3.51
N TYR A 179 15.74 -23.08 -3.14
CA TYR A 179 17.08 -22.53 -2.94
C TYR A 179 17.84 -23.28 -1.84
N ASN A 180 17.18 -23.58 -0.72
CA ASN A 180 17.78 -24.31 0.40
C ASN A 180 18.13 -25.76 0.01
N ASP A 181 17.27 -26.44 -0.74
CA ASP A 181 17.53 -27.80 -1.22
C ASP A 181 18.75 -27.86 -2.15
N LEU A 182 18.91 -26.86 -3.03
CA LEU A 182 20.09 -26.75 -3.92
C LEU A 182 21.38 -26.54 -3.12
N GLN A 183 21.34 -25.70 -2.07
CA GLN A 183 22.50 -25.51 -1.20
C GLN A 183 22.86 -26.80 -0.45
N GLN A 184 21.86 -27.51 0.07
CA GLN A 184 22.08 -28.77 0.78
C GLN A 184 22.63 -29.87 -0.12
N ASN A 185 22.10 -30.02 -1.34
CA ASN A 185 22.59 -31.00 -2.30
C ASN A 185 24.03 -30.68 -2.75
N GLY A 186 24.35 -29.40 -3.01
CA GLY A 186 25.72 -29.00 -3.35
C GLY A 186 26.72 -29.23 -2.22
N LEU A 187 26.33 -29.00 -0.96
CA LEU A 187 27.16 -29.33 0.21
C LEU A 187 27.37 -30.85 0.35
N THR A 188 26.32 -31.63 0.10
CA THR A 188 26.37 -33.10 0.18
C THR A 188 27.28 -33.67 -0.91
N GLU A 189 27.16 -33.21 -2.15
CA GLU A 189 28.04 -33.61 -3.26
C GLU A 189 29.51 -33.28 -2.97
N ASN A 190 29.79 -32.06 -2.47
CA ASN A 190 31.15 -31.66 -2.10
C ASN A 190 31.73 -32.54 -0.97
N SER A 191 30.92 -32.91 0.03
CA SER A 191 31.37 -33.79 1.12
C SER A 191 31.72 -35.20 0.64
N ILE A 192 30.94 -35.75 -0.30
CA ILE A 192 31.19 -37.08 -0.90
C ILE A 192 32.47 -37.06 -1.73
N GLN A 193 32.73 -35.99 -2.49
CA GLN A 193 33.96 -35.85 -3.27
C GLN A 193 35.21 -35.73 -2.38
N LEU A 194 35.11 -35.02 -1.25
CA LEU A 194 36.19 -34.91 -0.27
C LEU A 194 36.49 -36.25 0.41
N ASP A 195 35.47 -37.05 0.72
CA ASP A 195 35.66 -38.38 1.31
C ASP A 195 36.31 -39.35 0.30
N GLN A 196 35.83 -39.38 -0.94
CA GLN A 196 36.41 -40.22 -1.99
C GLN A 196 37.87 -39.87 -2.31
N SER A 197 38.19 -38.57 -2.39
CA SER A 197 39.58 -38.13 -2.60
C SER A 197 40.50 -38.42 -1.41
N SER A 198 39.97 -38.43 -0.17
CA SER A 198 40.74 -38.83 1.01
C SER A 198 41.06 -40.33 0.99
N ILE A 199 40.09 -41.17 0.61
CA ILE A 199 40.27 -42.61 0.48
C ILE A 199 41.29 -42.95 -0.62
N GLU A 200 41.25 -42.27 -1.76
CA GLU A 200 42.19 -42.51 -2.87
C GLU A 200 43.65 -42.16 -2.49
N ASN A 201 43.86 -41.16 -1.63
CA ASN A 201 45.18 -40.78 -1.14
C ASN A 201 45.72 -41.69 -0.02
N ASP A 202 44.85 -42.42 0.69
CA ASP A 202 45.22 -43.37 1.77
C ASP A 202 45.41 -44.82 1.28
N VAL A 203 45.21 -45.12 0.00
CA VAL A 203 45.53 -46.45 -0.57
C VAL A 203 47.05 -46.61 -0.61
N PRO A 204 47.66 -47.53 0.17
CA PRO A 204 49.09 -47.77 0.08
C PRO A 204 49.41 -48.26 -1.34
N ALA A 205 50.33 -47.57 -2.01
CA ALA A 205 50.80 -47.94 -3.34
C ALA A 205 51.15 -49.44 -3.33
N SER A 206 50.38 -50.24 -4.07
CA SER A 206 50.59 -51.68 -4.11
C SER A 206 52.03 -51.97 -4.51
N GLU A 207 52.81 -52.55 -3.60
CA GLU A 207 54.16 -53.01 -3.89
C GLU A 207 54.08 -54.00 -5.07
N PRO A 208 54.87 -53.80 -6.14
CA PRO A 208 54.82 -54.68 -7.29
C PRO A 208 55.37 -56.05 -6.89
N THR A 209 54.50 -57.07 -6.87
CA THR A 209 54.89 -58.47 -6.74
C THR A 209 55.76 -58.85 -7.94
N ILE A 210 57.00 -59.23 -7.62
CA ILE A 210 58.07 -59.72 -8.52
C ILE A 210 57.69 -61.07 -9.13
#